data_AF-A0A0R1JY32-F1
#
_entry.id   AF-A0A0R1JY32-F1
#
_cell.length_a   1.000
_cell.length_b   1.000
_cell.length_c   1.000
_cell.angle_alpha   90.00
_cell.angle_beta   90.00
_cell.angle_gamma   90.00
#
_symmetry.space_group_name_H-M   'P 1'
#
loop_
_entity.id
_entity.type
_entity.pdbx_description
1 polymer ?
#
loop_
_entity_poly.entity_id
_entity_poly.type
_entity_poly.pdbx_seq_one_letter_code
_entity_poly.pdbx_strand_id
1 'polypeptide(L)'
;MITALFVAYAIILAALAWYLAAHRRQFLGRATTAAQAHQLMGFAWAFGLAAIVSVAAAIIAIQWLQISALLLGAVIAGWLGTRLPHFLA
;
A
#
# COMPACT_ATOMS: atom_id res chain seq x y z
N MET A 1 4.36 -19.36 -12.15
CA MET A 1 3.62 -19.32 -10.86
C MET A 1 3.97 -18.08 -10.03
N ILE A 2 5.27 -17.79 -9.80
CA ILE A 2 5.71 -16.61 -9.03
C ILE A 2 5.27 -15.28 -9.66
N THR A 3 5.37 -15.13 -10.98
CA THR A 3 4.95 -13.90 -11.69
C THR A 3 3.49 -13.54 -11.45
N ALA A 4 2.58 -14.52 -11.53
CA ALA A 4 1.15 -14.30 -11.29
C ALA A 4 0.87 -13.83 -9.85
N LEU A 5 1.65 -14.34 -8.87
CA LEU A 5 1.57 -13.91 -7.48
C LEU A 5 2.00 -12.45 -7.32
N PHE A 6 3.09 -12.03 -7.94
CA PHE A 6 3.54 -10.63 -7.89
C PHE A 6 2.59 -9.67 -8.62
N VAL A 7 1.97 -10.12 -9.71
CA VAL A 7 0.95 -9.33 -10.40
C VAL A 7 -0.29 -9.17 -9.51
N ALA A 8 -0.79 -10.26 -8.91
CA ALA A 8 -1.91 -10.20 -7.97
C ALA A 8 -1.58 -9.30 -6.76
N TYR A 9 -0.37 -9.42 -6.23
CA TYR A 9 0.12 -8.59 -5.13
C TYR A 9 0.17 -7.10 -5.52
N ALA A 10 0.69 -6.77 -6.71
CA ALA A 10 0.70 -5.42 -7.22
C ALA A 10 -0.71 -4.83 -7.36
N ILE A 11 -1.66 -5.64 -7.85
CA ILE A 11 -3.08 -5.24 -7.96
C ILE A 11 -3.65 -4.91 -6.57
N ILE A 12 -3.37 -5.74 -5.56
CA ILE A 12 -3.83 -5.51 -4.18
C ILE A 12 -3.22 -4.21 -3.61
N LEU A 13 -1.91 -4.01 -3.79
CA LEU A 13 -1.24 -2.79 -3.32
C LEU A 13 -1.77 -1.54 -4.03
N ALA A 14 -2.02 -1.63 -5.34
CA ALA A 14 -2.61 -0.53 -6.12
C ALA A 14 -4.05 -0.24 -5.67
N ALA A 15 -4.86 -1.27 -5.39
CA ALA A 15 -6.21 -1.13 -4.88
C ALA A 15 -6.22 -0.46 -3.49
N LEU A 16 -5.29 -0.83 -2.61
CA LEU A 16 -5.09 -0.17 -1.31
C LEU A 16 -4.69 1.31 -1.50
N ALA A 17 -3.70 1.58 -2.37
CA ALA A 17 -3.29 2.95 -2.68
C ALA A 17 -4.46 3.80 -3.17
N TRP A 18 -5.23 3.27 -4.12
CA TRP A 18 -6.41 3.92 -4.66
C TRP A 18 -7.46 4.18 -3.58
N TYR A 19 -7.78 3.17 -2.76
CA TYR A 19 -8.76 3.29 -1.70
C TYR A 19 -8.36 4.38 -0.70
N LEU A 20 -7.11 4.37 -0.21
CA LEU A 20 -6.62 5.39 0.72
C LEU A 20 -6.66 6.78 0.09
N ALA A 21 -6.24 6.92 -1.17
CA ALA A 21 -6.27 8.22 -1.86
C ALA A 21 -7.70 8.74 -2.05
N ALA A 22 -8.63 7.88 -2.48
CA ALA A 22 -10.03 8.24 -2.74
C ALA A 22 -10.79 8.53 -1.45
N HIS A 23 -10.56 7.74 -0.39
CA HIS A 23 -11.27 7.82 0.88
C HIS A 23 -10.49 8.57 1.96
N ARG A 24 -9.47 9.35 1.59
CA ARG A 24 -8.63 10.11 2.55
C ARG A 24 -9.38 11.14 3.40
N ARG A 25 -10.59 11.55 2.99
CA ARG A 25 -11.45 12.49 3.73
C ARG A 25 -12.47 11.77 4.60
N GLN A 26 -12.76 10.51 4.27
CA GLN A 26 -13.71 9.67 4.98
C GLN A 26 -13.19 8.23 4.98
N PHE A 27 -12.33 7.93 5.94
CA PHE A 27 -11.65 6.65 6.03
C PHE A 27 -12.46 5.68 6.88
N LEU A 28 -12.77 4.49 6.34
CA LEU A 28 -13.57 3.46 7.02
C LEU A 28 -14.92 3.99 7.57
N GLY A 29 -15.54 4.91 6.83
CA GLY A 29 -16.83 5.49 7.19
C GLY A 29 -16.77 6.68 8.16
N ARG A 30 -15.60 7.05 8.68
CA ARG A 30 -15.43 8.22 9.57
C ARG A 30 -14.74 9.39 8.88
N ALA A 31 -15.19 10.60 9.18
CA ALA A 31 -14.54 11.82 8.72
C ALA A 31 -13.14 11.94 9.36
N THR A 32 -12.14 12.23 8.53
CA THR A 32 -10.75 12.37 8.96
C THR A 32 -10.34 13.84 9.00
N THR A 33 -9.48 14.20 9.95
CA THR A 33 -8.87 15.53 9.99
C THR A 33 -7.92 15.78 8.82
N ALA A 34 -7.55 17.04 8.56
CA ALA A 34 -6.59 17.38 7.51
C ALA A 34 -5.22 16.69 7.71
N ALA A 35 -4.78 16.55 8.96
CA ALA A 35 -3.54 15.86 9.30
C ALA A 35 -3.62 14.35 9.01
N GLN A 36 -4.73 13.71 9.38
CA GLN A 36 -4.98 12.29 9.09
C GLN A 36 -5.10 12.04 7.59
N ALA A 37 -5.81 12.92 6.87
CA ALA A 37 -5.94 12.84 5.42
C ALA A 37 -4.58 12.95 4.70
N HIS A 38 -3.69 13.80 5.21
CA HIS A 38 -2.33 13.93 4.69
C HIS A 38 -1.50 12.66 4.96
N GLN A 39 -1.62 12.07 6.16
CA GLN A 39 -0.95 10.80 6.46
C GLN A 39 -1.48 9.65 5.58
N LEU A 40 -2.80 9.54 5.40
CA LEU A 40 -3.42 8.55 4.51
C LEU A 40 -2.94 8.72 3.07
N MET A 41 -2.76 9.96 2.60
CA MET A 41 -2.18 10.22 1.28
C MET A 41 -0.72 9.76 1.21
N GLY A 42 0.07 9.95 2.27
CA GLY A 42 1.43 9.43 2.36
C GLY A 42 1.49 7.90 2.25
N PHE A 43 0.60 7.21 2.95
CA PHE A 43 0.45 5.76 2.83
C PHE A 43 -0.02 5.34 1.42
N ALA A 44 -0.94 6.07 0.81
CA ALA A 44 -1.39 5.81 -0.56
C ALA A 44 -0.22 5.86 -1.55
N TRP A 45 0.64 6.88 -1.45
CA TRP A 45 1.85 6.98 -2.26
C TRP A 45 2.83 5.83 -2.00
N ALA A 46 3.04 5.45 -0.73
CA ALA A 46 3.92 4.35 -0.38
C ALA A 46 3.42 3.02 -0.98
N PHE A 47 2.12 2.74 -0.88
CA PHE A 47 1.50 1.56 -1.50
C PHE A 47 1.59 1.60 -3.03
N GLY A 48 1.39 2.77 -3.64
CA GLY A 48 1.54 2.96 -5.08
C GLY A 48 2.96 2.66 -5.56
N LEU A 49 3.97 3.14 -4.85
CA LEU A 49 5.38 2.82 -5.13
C LEU A 49 5.65 1.32 -4.96
N ALA A 50 5.15 0.70 -3.89
CA ALA A 50 5.29 -0.73 -3.67
C ALA A 50 4.62 -1.58 -4.77
N ALA A 51 3.49 -1.11 -5.31
CA ALA A 51 2.83 -1.73 -6.45
C ALA A 51 3.69 -1.68 -7.72
N ILE A 52 4.28 -0.52 -8.03
CA ILE A 52 5.19 -0.36 -9.17
C ILE A 52 6.41 -1.28 -9.04
N VAL A 53 7.03 -1.32 -7.86
CA VAL A 53 8.17 -2.20 -7.59
C VAL A 53 7.77 -3.67 -7.71
N SER A 54 6.55 -4.04 -7.29
CA SER A 54 6.03 -5.42 -7.44
C SER A 54 5.81 -5.80 -8.91
N VAL A 55 5.34 -4.88 -9.75
CA VAL A 55 5.26 -5.09 -11.21
C VAL A 55 6.65 -5.27 -11.81
N ALA A 56 7.62 -4.43 -11.43
CA ALA A 56 9.00 -4.57 -11.88
C ALA A 56 9.62 -5.92 -11.45
N ALA A 57 9.34 -6.36 -10.22
CA ALA A 57 9.76 -7.66 -9.71
C ALA A 57 9.15 -8.84 -10.46
N ALA A 58 7.92 -8.68 -10.99
CA ALA A 58 7.26 -9.68 -11.82
C ALA A 58 7.93 -9.84 -13.20
N ILE A 59 8.41 -8.74 -13.79
CA ILE A 59 9.00 -8.73 -15.14
C ILE A 59 10.48 -9.13 -15.12
N ILE A 60 11.27 -8.53 -14.22
CA ILE A 60 12.74 -8.67 -14.22
C ILE A 60 13.18 -9.97 -13.52
N ALA A 61 12.31 -10.56 -12.69
CA ALA A 61 12.53 -11.84 -12.00
C ALA A 61 13.84 -11.93 -11.17
N ILE A 62 14.34 -10.79 -10.66
CA ILE A 62 15.50 -10.76 -9.74
C ILE A 62 15.01 -11.09 -8.32
N GLN A 63 15.61 -12.11 -7.71
CA GLN A 63 15.22 -12.60 -6.38
C GLN A 63 15.28 -11.53 -5.29
N TRP A 64 16.35 -10.71 -5.26
CA TRP A 64 16.48 -9.61 -4.31
C TRP A 64 15.40 -8.53 -4.47
N LEU A 65 15.00 -8.24 -5.71
CA LEU A 65 13.94 -7.28 -6.00
C LEU A 65 12.57 -7.81 -5.55
N GLN A 66 12.32 -9.11 -5.77
CA GLN A 66 11.12 -9.81 -5.31
C GLN A 66 10.97 -9.78 -3.78
N ILE A 67 12.04 -10.10 -3.06
CA ILE A 67 12.05 -10.04 -1.59
C ILE A 67 11.81 -8.60 -1.11
N SER A 68 12.49 -7.63 -1.71
CA SER A 68 12.36 -6.22 -1.33
C SER A 68 10.94 -5.69 -1.56
N ALA A 69 10.30 -6.08 -2.68
CA ALA A 69 8.92 -5.71 -2.99
C ALA A 69 7.92 -6.24 -1.95
N LEU A 70 8.07 -7.51 -1.56
CA LEU A 70 7.24 -8.14 -0.53
C LEU A 70 7.44 -7.47 0.83
N LEU A 71 8.70 -7.22 1.22
CA LEU A 71 9.02 -6.55 2.47
C LEU A 71 8.45 -5.13 2.50
N LEU A 72 8.57 -4.38 1.41
CA LEU A 72 8.03 -3.02 1.32
C LEU A 72 6.53 -3.00 1.58
N GLY A 73 5.74 -3.78 0.85
CA GLY A 73 4.29 -3.77 1.06
C GLY A 73 3.89 -4.33 2.42
N ALA A 74 4.61 -5.32 2.96
CA ALA A 74 4.36 -5.84 4.31
C ALA A 74 4.65 -4.79 5.40
N VAL A 75 5.76 -4.06 5.31
CA VAL A 75 6.13 -3.00 6.25
C VAL A 75 5.12 -1.85 6.18
N ILE A 76 4.73 -1.42 4.98
CA ILE A 76 3.75 -0.34 4.81
C ILE A 76 2.38 -0.76 5.37
N ALA A 77 1.92 -1.99 5.07
CA ALA A 77 0.67 -2.52 5.60
C ALA A 77 0.68 -2.70 7.12
N GLY A 78 1.77 -3.23 7.68
CA GLY A 78 1.95 -3.34 9.13
C GLY A 78 1.97 -1.97 9.80
N TRP A 79 2.62 -0.98 9.19
CA TRP A 79 2.66 0.37 9.73
C TRP A 79 1.31 1.08 9.64
N LEU A 80 0.57 0.92 8.55
CA LEU A 80 -0.81 1.40 8.47
C LEU A 80 -1.68 0.74 9.55
N GLY A 81 -1.54 -0.58 9.72
CA GLY A 81 -2.26 -1.37 10.72
C GLY A 81 -2.06 -0.87 12.15
N THR A 82 -0.81 -0.54 12.52
CA THR A 82 -0.51 0.02 13.86
C THR A 82 -1.07 1.43 14.06
N ARG A 83 -1.34 2.19 12.99
CA ARG A 83 -1.97 3.51 13.05
C ARG A 83 -3.48 3.50 12.92
N LEU A 84 -4.12 2.36 12.64
CA LEU A 84 -5.58 2.25 12.59
C LEU A 84 -6.30 2.85 13.82
N PRO A 85 -5.85 2.61 15.07
CA PRO A 85 -6.50 3.21 16.24
C PRO A 85 -6.48 4.74 16.21
N HIS A 86 -5.44 5.36 15.64
CA HIS A 86 -5.33 6.81 15.51
C HIS A 86 -6.32 7.39 14.48
N PHE A 87 -6.78 6.59 13.52
CA PHE A 87 -7.79 6.99 12.54
C PHE A 87 -9.22 6.65 12.98
N LEU A 88 -9.36 5.79 14.00
CA LEU A 88 -10.64 5.25 14.50
C LEU A 88 -10.98 5.70 15.93
N ALA A 89 -10.11 6.46 16.59
CA ALA A 89 -10.40 7.16 17.83
C ALA A 89 -11.05 8.51 17.51
#